data_AF-A0A8K0CY25-F1
#
_entry.id   AF-A0A8K0CY25-F1
#
_cell.length_a   1.000
_cell.length_b   1.000
_cell.length_c   1.000
_cell.angle_alpha   90.00
_cell.angle_beta   90.00
_cell.angle_gamma   90.00
#
_symmetry.space_group_name_H-M   'P 1'
#
loop_
_entity.id
_entity.type
_entity.pdbx_description
1 polymer ?
#
loop_
_entity_poly.entity_id
_entity_poly.type
_entity_poly.pdbx_seq_one_letter_code
_entity_poly.pdbx_strand_id
1 'polypeptide(L)'
;MIFGSTVNPRFLSGCDTWLVDGTFKVAPPLFDQAFVIHGYRNGNSFPLLFCLTPNRTTATYNRVLSSLKAKEVLLNPQFIMSDYEKASINALEIAFSRADQKGCYFHFSQAILLNIQSFPDLFQKYSSDPDFQIQIRHFNALAFIPTDDVLKAFDALMEEPFIASNDTLLGEFI
;
A
#
# COMPACT_ATOMS: atom_id res chain seq x y z
N MET A 1 -8.67 6.86 -18.56
CA MET A 1 -9.79 7.83 -18.50
C MET A 1 -9.92 8.30 -17.06
N ILE A 2 -10.17 9.59 -16.78
CA ILE A 2 -10.27 10.13 -15.41
C ILE A 2 -11.70 10.62 -15.17
N PHE A 3 -12.31 10.17 -14.09
CA PHE A 3 -13.66 10.54 -13.65
C PHE A 3 -13.61 11.20 -12.29
N GLY A 4 -14.45 12.20 -12.10
CA GLY A 4 -14.56 12.98 -10.86
C GLY A 4 -15.32 14.27 -11.16
N SER A 5 -15.88 14.88 -10.12
CA SER A 5 -16.51 16.18 -10.27
C SER A 5 -15.46 17.26 -10.54
N THR A 6 -15.87 18.39 -11.11
CA THR A 6 -14.96 19.54 -11.32
C THR A 6 -14.46 20.15 -10.01
N VAL A 7 -15.15 19.91 -8.89
CA VAL A 7 -14.71 20.39 -7.56
C VAL A 7 -13.73 19.45 -6.87
N ASN A 8 -13.65 18.18 -7.29
CA ASN A 8 -12.82 17.16 -6.64
C ASN A 8 -11.32 17.49 -6.66
N PRO A 9 -10.71 17.98 -7.76
CA PRO A 9 -9.30 18.41 -7.74
C PRO A 9 -9.03 19.53 -6.72
N ARG A 10 -9.97 20.48 -6.56
CA ARG A 10 -9.85 21.58 -5.60
C ARG A 10 -10.00 21.10 -4.15
N PHE A 11 -10.84 20.10 -3.91
CA PHE A 11 -10.88 19.46 -2.60
C PHE A 11 -9.56 18.73 -2.32
N LEU A 12 -9.06 17.97 -3.31
CA LEU A 12 -7.82 17.20 -3.22
C LEU A 12 -6.60 18.09 -2.95
N SER A 13 -6.54 19.30 -3.52
CA SER A 13 -5.47 20.28 -3.21
C SER A 13 -5.43 20.74 -1.76
N GLY A 14 -6.55 20.64 -1.04
CA GLY A 14 -6.62 20.97 0.38
C GLY A 14 -6.35 19.77 1.29
N CYS A 15 -5.91 18.63 0.76
CA CYS A 15 -5.59 17.43 1.52
C CYS A 15 -4.07 17.24 1.56
N ASP A 16 -3.48 17.24 2.76
CA ASP A 16 -2.06 16.97 2.95
C ASP A 16 -1.72 15.50 2.73
N THR A 17 -2.68 14.60 2.95
CA THR A 17 -2.50 13.16 2.77
C THR A 17 -3.39 12.65 1.64
N TRP A 18 -2.78 11.96 0.68
CA TRP A 18 -3.49 11.23 -0.35
C TRP A 18 -3.40 9.73 -0.08
N LEU A 19 -4.50 9.02 -0.28
CA LEU A 19 -4.53 7.56 -0.26
C LEU A 19 -4.82 7.09 -1.67
N VAL A 20 -4.02 6.18 -2.18
CA VAL A 20 -4.05 5.78 -3.58
C VAL A 20 -4.15 4.27 -3.66
N ASP A 21 -5.11 3.77 -4.44
CA ASP A 21 -5.40 2.33 -4.52
C ASP A 21 -5.75 1.90 -5.94
N GLY A 22 -5.28 0.72 -6.34
CA GLY A 22 -5.65 0.05 -7.59
C GLY A 22 -6.65 -1.07 -7.32
N THR A 23 -7.86 -1.00 -7.88
CA THR A 23 -8.88 -2.03 -7.72
C THR A 23 -9.30 -2.66 -9.05
N PHE A 24 -9.26 -4.00 -9.08
CA PHE A 24 -9.51 -4.81 -10.28
C PHE A 24 -10.98 -5.15 -10.48
N LYS A 25 -11.72 -5.40 -9.40
CA LYS A 25 -13.08 -5.97 -9.42
C LYS A 25 -14.12 -5.10 -10.14
N VAL A 26 -13.81 -3.82 -10.31
CA VAL A 26 -14.72 -2.81 -10.88
C VAL A 26 -14.23 -2.27 -12.22
N ALA A 27 -13.12 -2.78 -12.76
CA ALA A 27 -12.61 -2.35 -14.05
C ALA A 27 -13.51 -2.89 -15.17
N PRO A 28 -14.08 -2.02 -16.02
CA PRO A 28 -14.85 -2.48 -17.17
C PRO A 28 -13.91 -3.12 -18.21
N PRO A 29 -14.46 -3.93 -19.15
CA PRO A 29 -13.67 -4.49 -20.24
C PRO A 29 -12.81 -3.41 -20.92
N LEU A 30 -11.61 -3.79 -21.35
CA LEU A 30 -10.55 -2.94 -21.94
C LEU A 30 -9.65 -2.19 -20.92
N PHE A 31 -9.94 -2.26 -19.63
CA PHE A 31 -9.09 -1.69 -18.58
C PHE A 31 -8.58 -2.76 -17.64
N ASP A 32 -7.31 -2.65 -17.25
CA ASP A 32 -6.66 -3.60 -16.34
C ASP A 32 -7.09 -3.34 -14.88
N GLN A 33 -7.38 -2.08 -14.54
CA GLN A 33 -7.80 -1.68 -13.20
C GLN A 33 -8.45 -0.30 -13.17
N ALA A 34 -9.16 -0.03 -12.07
CA ALA A 34 -9.53 1.32 -11.65
C ALA A 34 -8.55 1.82 -10.57
N PHE A 35 -7.79 2.86 -10.91
CA PHE A 35 -6.87 3.54 -10.01
C PHE A 35 -7.57 4.73 -9.35
N VAL A 36 -7.72 4.71 -8.03
CA VAL A 36 -8.52 5.68 -7.28
C VAL A 36 -7.62 6.54 -6.40
N ILE A 37 -7.80 7.85 -6.49
CA ILE A 37 -7.11 8.82 -5.63
C ILE A 37 -8.12 9.36 -4.62
N HIS A 38 -7.80 9.15 -3.35
CA HIS A 38 -8.55 9.66 -2.22
C HIS A 38 -7.83 10.85 -1.58
N GLY A 39 -8.61 11.84 -1.15
CA GLY A 39 -8.13 12.87 -0.24
C GLY A 39 -8.46 12.49 1.18
N TYR A 40 -7.47 12.51 2.08
CA TYR A 40 -7.70 12.29 3.50
C TYR A 40 -7.76 13.64 4.23
N ARG A 41 -8.87 13.90 4.91
CA ARG A 41 -9.11 15.15 5.64
C ARG A 41 -10.06 14.92 6.81
N ASN A 42 -9.76 15.54 7.96
CA ASN A 42 -10.59 15.47 9.17
C ASN A 42 -10.92 14.03 9.59
N GLY A 43 -9.93 13.13 9.57
CA GLY A 43 -10.12 11.73 9.96
C GLY A 43 -10.78 10.84 8.90
N ASN A 44 -11.19 11.39 7.75
CA ASN A 44 -12.00 10.69 6.76
C ASN A 44 -11.28 10.58 5.41
N SER A 45 -11.51 9.45 4.73
CA SER A 45 -11.03 9.21 3.36
C SER A 45 -12.17 9.45 2.37
N PHE A 46 -11.95 10.32 1.39
CA PHE A 46 -12.91 10.65 0.36
C PHE A 46 -12.40 10.16 -1.00
N PRO A 47 -13.09 9.27 -1.71
CA PRO A 47 -12.72 8.90 -3.09
C PRO A 47 -13.05 10.06 -4.03
N LEU A 48 -12.02 10.70 -4.59
CA LEU A 48 -12.18 11.96 -5.34
C LEU A 48 -11.99 11.77 -6.84
N LEU A 49 -11.05 10.93 -7.25
CA LEU A 49 -10.74 10.73 -8.66
C LEU A 49 -10.65 9.24 -8.96
N PHE A 50 -11.35 8.79 -9.99
CA PHE A 50 -11.35 7.41 -10.46
C PHE A 50 -10.72 7.37 -11.85
N CYS A 51 -9.65 6.60 -12.00
CA CYS A 51 -8.87 6.56 -13.22
C CYS A 51 -8.89 5.14 -13.79
N LEU A 52 -9.57 4.94 -14.92
CA LEU A 52 -9.51 3.67 -15.63
C LEU A 52 -8.20 3.60 -16.44
N THR A 53 -7.33 2.67 -16.08
CA THR A 53 -6.01 2.50 -16.71
C THR A 53 -5.94 1.20 -17.52
N PRO A 54 -5.45 1.22 -18.77
CA PRO A 54 -5.40 0.04 -19.62
C PRO A 54 -4.28 -0.95 -19.23
N ASN A 55 -3.33 -0.52 -18.40
CA ASN A 55 -2.23 -1.32 -17.88
C ASN A 55 -1.59 -0.64 -16.66
N ARG A 56 -0.81 -1.41 -15.90
CA ARG A 56 -0.09 -1.01 -14.68
C ARG A 56 1.37 -0.61 -14.95
N THR A 57 1.57 0.33 -15.85
CA THR A 57 2.92 0.84 -16.17
C THR A 57 3.12 2.23 -15.60
N THR A 58 4.35 2.55 -15.21
CA THR A 58 4.71 3.90 -14.75
C THR A 58 4.36 4.96 -15.80
N ALA A 59 4.52 4.65 -17.09
CA ALA A 59 4.13 5.54 -18.18
C ALA A 59 2.62 5.86 -18.19
N THR A 60 1.76 4.86 -17.93
CA THR A 60 0.31 5.07 -17.85
C THR A 60 -0.08 5.93 -16.66
N TYR A 61 0.49 5.68 -15.48
CA TYR A 61 0.25 6.52 -14.30
C TYR A 61 0.78 7.94 -14.46
N ASN A 62 1.97 8.10 -15.05
CA ASN A 62 2.52 9.42 -15.36
C ASN A 62 1.57 10.24 -16.23
N ARG A 63 0.90 9.62 -17.21
CA ARG A 63 -0.12 10.30 -18.04
C ARG A 63 -1.33 10.73 -17.20
N VAL A 64 -1.80 9.88 -16.29
CA VAL A 64 -2.91 10.21 -15.37
C VAL A 64 -2.53 11.40 -14.48
N LEU A 65 -1.39 11.32 -13.81
CA LEU A 65 -0.93 12.35 -12.87
C LEU A 65 -0.57 13.66 -13.58
N SER A 66 0.00 13.60 -14.79
CA SER A 66 0.27 14.79 -15.61
C SER A 66 -1.03 15.48 -16.04
N SER A 67 -2.05 14.70 -16.42
CA SER A 67 -3.38 15.25 -16.77
C SER A 67 -4.06 15.91 -15.57
N LEU A 68 -3.82 15.38 -14.37
CA LEU A 68 -4.31 15.95 -13.13
C LEU A 68 -3.57 17.25 -12.77
N LYS A 69 -2.24 17.30 -12.92
CA LYS A 69 -1.42 18.50 -12.72
C LYS A 69 -1.70 19.62 -13.73
N ALA A 70 -2.16 19.28 -14.93
CA ALA A 70 -2.52 20.26 -15.94
C ALA A 70 -3.82 21.04 -15.60
N LYS A 71 -4.52 20.67 -14.52
CA LYS A 71 -5.64 21.46 -14.00
C LYS A 71 -5.12 22.73 -13.33
N GLU A 72 -5.90 23.81 -13.36
CA GLU A 72 -5.60 25.09 -12.70
C GLU A 72 -5.75 25.02 -11.17
N VAL A 73 -5.17 23.99 -10.56
CA VAL A 73 -5.22 23.71 -9.14
C VAL A 73 -3.83 23.26 -8.70
N LEU A 74 -3.30 23.89 -7.65
CA LEU A 74 -2.03 23.50 -7.06
C LEU A 74 -2.20 22.22 -6.23
N LEU A 75 -1.57 21.13 -6.66
CA LEU A 75 -1.59 19.85 -5.95
C LEU A 75 -0.22 19.64 -5.30
N ASN A 76 -0.19 19.60 -3.97
CA ASN A 76 1.03 19.50 -3.18
C ASN A 76 0.80 18.67 -1.90
N PRO A 77 0.54 17.36 -2.03
CA PRO A 77 0.42 16.48 -0.87
C PRO A 77 1.74 16.47 -0.08
N GLN A 78 1.64 16.35 1.23
CA GLN A 78 2.77 16.07 2.12
C GLN A 78 3.03 14.56 2.21
N PHE A 79 1.96 13.77 2.23
CA PHE A 79 2.03 12.31 2.32
C PHE A 79 1.22 11.65 1.23
N ILE A 80 1.77 10.61 0.63
CA ILE A 80 1.06 9.75 -0.30
C ILE A 80 1.19 8.31 0.21
N MET A 81 0.07 7.72 0.59
CA MET A 81 0.01 6.30 0.94
C MET A 81 -0.54 5.51 -0.23
N SER A 82 0.20 4.50 -0.68
CA SER A 82 -0.23 3.61 -1.76
C SER A 82 -0.10 2.14 -1.36
N ASP A 83 -0.66 1.26 -2.18
CA ASP A 83 -0.22 -0.13 -2.21
C ASP A 83 1.27 -0.26 -2.63
N TYR A 84 1.75 -1.49 -2.68
CA TYR A 84 3.14 -1.81 -3.02
C TYR A 84 3.36 -1.98 -4.53
N GLU A 85 2.49 -1.43 -5.38
CA GLU A 85 2.69 -1.53 -6.83
C GLU A 85 3.80 -0.59 -7.30
N LYS A 86 4.96 -1.16 -7.67
CA LYS A 86 6.15 -0.42 -8.09
C LYS A 86 5.88 0.62 -9.18
N ALA A 87 5.00 0.32 -10.13
CA ALA A 87 4.71 1.23 -11.23
C ALA A 87 3.98 2.50 -10.76
N SER A 88 3.05 2.38 -9.81
CA SER A 88 2.30 3.49 -9.22
C SER A 88 3.22 4.34 -8.33
N ILE A 89 4.01 3.69 -7.46
CA ILE A 89 5.01 4.32 -6.58
C ILE A 89 5.97 5.20 -7.38
N ASN A 90 6.58 4.66 -8.43
CA ASN A 90 7.51 5.40 -9.28
C ASN A 90 6.85 6.64 -9.90
N ALA A 91 5.61 6.51 -10.37
CA ALA A 91 4.90 7.61 -11.01
C ALA A 91 4.51 8.71 -10.01
N LEU A 92 4.10 8.32 -8.80
CA LEU A 92 3.81 9.23 -7.70
C LEU A 92 5.07 9.98 -7.26
N GLU A 93 6.24 9.32 -7.24
CA GLU A 93 7.52 9.95 -6.91
C GLU A 93 7.92 11.01 -7.94
N ILE A 94 7.80 10.67 -9.22
CA ILE A 94 8.07 11.58 -10.34
C ILE A 94 7.11 12.78 -10.30
N ALA A 95 5.83 12.53 -10.02
CA ALA A 95 4.83 13.57 -9.96
C ALA A 95 4.95 14.45 -8.69
N PHE A 96 5.21 13.87 -7.52
CA PHE A 96 5.16 14.58 -6.25
C PHE A 96 6.41 14.30 -5.41
N SER A 97 7.57 14.66 -5.94
CA SER A 97 8.89 14.37 -5.33
C SER A 97 9.14 14.99 -3.95
N ARG A 98 8.29 15.92 -3.51
CA ARG A 98 8.33 16.51 -2.16
C ARG A 98 7.42 15.80 -1.17
N ALA A 99 6.53 14.93 -1.65
CA ALA A 99 5.64 14.17 -0.79
C ALA A 99 6.37 12.94 -0.26
N ASP A 100 6.21 12.67 1.02
CA ASP A 100 6.66 11.44 1.63
C ASP A 100 5.77 10.28 1.17
N GLN A 101 6.36 9.32 0.47
CA GLN A 101 5.66 8.08 0.13
C GLN A 101 5.65 7.11 1.32
N LYS A 102 4.48 6.52 1.57
CA LYS A 102 4.26 5.53 2.62
C LYS A 102 3.59 4.29 2.03
N GLY A 103 4.03 3.11 2.45
CA GLY A 103 3.33 1.87 2.16
C GLY A 103 2.06 1.73 3.00
N CYS A 104 1.00 1.16 2.43
CA CYS A 104 -0.22 0.88 3.14
C CYS A 104 -0.07 -0.33 4.08
N TYR A 105 -0.20 -0.11 5.40
CA TYR A 105 -0.08 -1.17 6.41
C TYR A 105 -1.09 -2.32 6.23
N PHE A 106 -2.31 -2.00 5.75
CA PHE A 106 -3.32 -3.01 5.45
C PHE A 106 -2.82 -4.00 4.38
N HIS A 107 -2.30 -3.47 3.27
CA HIS A 107 -1.76 -4.29 2.18
C HIS A 107 -0.50 -5.05 2.61
N PHE A 108 0.35 -4.47 3.45
CA PHE A 108 1.50 -5.17 4.03
C PHE A 108 1.08 -6.36 4.90
N SER A 109 0.16 -6.13 5.85
CA SER A 109 -0.37 -7.17 6.73
C SER A 109 -1.09 -8.26 5.93
N GLN A 110 -1.81 -7.88 4.88
CA GLN A 110 -2.45 -8.82 3.97
C GLN A 110 -1.43 -9.67 3.22
N ALA A 111 -0.34 -9.09 2.73
CA ALA A 111 0.72 -9.83 2.04
C ALA A 111 1.37 -10.89 2.94
N ILE A 112 1.63 -10.56 4.21
CA ILE A 112 2.12 -11.52 5.21
C ILE A 112 1.12 -12.68 5.40
N LEU A 113 -0.17 -12.37 5.53
CA LEU A 113 -1.20 -13.39 5.69
C LEU A 113 -1.35 -14.29 4.44
N LEU A 114 -1.27 -13.72 3.24
CA LEU A 114 -1.30 -14.49 2.00
C LEU A 114 -0.07 -15.39 1.85
N ASN A 115 1.11 -14.93 2.31
CA ASN A 115 2.30 -15.77 2.35
C ASN A 115 2.09 -16.97 3.26
N ILE A 116 1.58 -16.74 4.49
CA ILE A 116 1.22 -17.81 5.44
C ILE A 116 0.25 -18.83 4.83
N GLN A 117 -0.78 -18.36 4.12
CA GLN A 117 -1.76 -19.21 3.46
C GLN A 117 -1.18 -20.08 2.35
N SER A 118 -0.02 -19.72 1.81
CA SER A 118 0.67 -20.50 0.77
C SER A 118 1.30 -21.78 1.32
N PHE A 119 1.44 -21.91 2.64
CA PHE A 119 2.04 -23.05 3.33
C PHE A 119 0.99 -23.76 4.20
N PRO A 120 0.48 -24.95 3.80
CA PRO A 120 -0.64 -25.59 4.48
C PRO A 120 -0.44 -25.81 5.99
N ASP A 121 0.73 -26.29 6.40
CA ASP A 121 1.03 -26.58 7.81
C ASP A 121 1.11 -25.30 8.64
N LEU A 122 1.74 -24.26 8.09
CA LEU A 122 1.84 -22.94 8.72
C LEU A 122 0.45 -22.28 8.83
N PHE A 123 -0.36 -22.36 7.77
CA PHE A 123 -1.73 -21.83 7.77
C PHE A 123 -2.61 -22.57 8.79
N GLN A 124 -2.50 -23.89 8.88
CA GLN A 124 -3.22 -24.68 9.87
C GLN A 124 -2.82 -24.27 11.29
N LYS A 125 -1.52 -24.12 11.55
CA LYS A 125 -1.02 -23.68 12.86
C LYS A 125 -1.50 -22.26 13.20
N TYR A 126 -1.34 -21.32 12.28
CA TYR A 126 -1.84 -19.95 12.44
C TYR A 126 -3.34 -19.90 12.70
N SER A 127 -4.14 -20.72 12.01
CA SER A 127 -5.60 -20.72 12.16
C SER A 127 -6.10 -21.36 13.46
N SER A 128 -5.29 -22.23 14.07
CA SER A 128 -5.69 -23.03 15.24
C SER A 128 -5.09 -22.56 16.57
N ASP A 129 -4.05 -21.72 16.53
CA ASP A 129 -3.27 -21.32 17.70
C ASP A 129 -3.19 -19.78 17.83
N PRO A 130 -3.97 -19.17 18.76
CA PRO A 130 -3.95 -17.73 18.98
C PRO A 130 -2.59 -17.18 19.42
N ASP A 131 -1.81 -17.93 20.20
CA ASP A 131 -0.50 -17.49 20.66
C ASP A 131 0.48 -17.45 19.47
N PHE A 132 0.38 -18.44 18.58
CA PHE A 132 1.11 -18.42 17.31
C PHE A 132 0.75 -17.20 16.46
N GLN A 133 -0.53 -16.84 16.37
CA GLN A 133 -0.95 -15.64 15.63
C GLN A 133 -0.32 -14.36 16.20
N ILE A 134 -0.26 -14.23 17.53
CA ILE A 134 0.36 -13.06 18.18
C ILE A 134 1.83 -12.95 17.79
N GLN A 135 2.56 -14.07 17.82
CA GLN A 135 3.98 -14.08 17.47
C GLN A 135 4.22 -13.70 16.01
N ILE A 136 3.39 -14.21 15.09
CA ILE A 136 3.45 -13.80 13.68
C ILE A 136 3.15 -12.31 13.49
N ARG A 137 2.28 -11.71 14.31
CA ARG A 137 2.01 -10.27 14.24
C ARG A 137 3.20 -9.40 14.63
N HIS A 138 4.24 -9.94 15.29
CA HIS A 138 5.49 -9.20 15.51
C HIS A 138 6.20 -8.85 14.19
N PHE A 139 6.08 -9.68 13.14
CA PHE A 139 6.58 -9.33 11.80
C PHE A 139 5.85 -8.12 11.22
N ASN A 140 4.53 -7.98 11.47
CA ASN A 140 3.80 -6.78 11.05
C ASN A 140 4.30 -5.53 11.79
N ALA A 141 4.74 -5.68 13.05
CA ALA A 141 5.20 -4.55 13.86
C ALA A 141 6.50 -3.91 13.32
N LEU A 142 7.26 -4.63 12.50
CA LEU A 142 8.45 -4.09 11.82
C LEU A 142 8.12 -2.88 10.94
N ALA A 143 6.88 -2.75 10.45
CA ALA A 143 6.44 -1.59 9.68
C ALA A 143 6.46 -0.27 10.48
N PHE A 144 6.55 -0.33 11.81
CA PHE A 144 6.58 0.83 12.70
C PHE A 144 7.97 1.13 13.26
N ILE A 145 8.98 0.34 12.89
CA ILE A 145 10.37 0.55 13.29
C ILE A 145 11.02 1.58 12.34
N PRO A 146 11.86 2.51 12.84
CA PRO A 146 12.66 3.37 11.98
C PRO A 146 13.45 2.56 10.97
N THR A 147 13.50 3.00 9.71
CA THR A 147 14.07 2.21 8.60
C THR A 147 15.50 1.73 8.88
N ASP A 148 16.31 2.55 9.54
CA ASP A 148 17.71 2.22 9.89
C ASP A 148 17.82 1.09 10.94
N ASP A 149 16.77 0.88 11.75
CA ASP A 149 16.71 -0.12 12.81
C ASP A 149 15.95 -1.40 12.39
N VAL A 150 15.31 -1.42 11.21
CA VAL A 150 14.48 -2.55 10.77
C VAL A 150 15.28 -3.86 10.71
N LEU A 151 16.49 -3.84 10.16
CA LEU A 151 17.34 -5.04 10.07
C LEU A 151 17.70 -5.57 11.46
N LYS A 152 18.10 -4.68 12.37
CA LYS A 152 18.42 -5.05 13.75
C LYS A 152 17.20 -5.61 14.49
N ALA A 153 16.03 -5.00 14.31
CA ALA A 153 14.79 -5.48 14.91
C ALA A 153 14.35 -6.83 14.34
N PHE A 154 14.55 -7.04 13.04
CA PHE A 154 14.31 -8.33 12.40
C PHE A 154 15.26 -9.41 12.93
N ASP A 155 16.56 -9.13 13.01
CA ASP A 155 17.55 -10.08 13.55
C ASP A 155 17.22 -10.44 15.01
N ALA A 156 16.85 -9.46 15.84
CA ALA A 156 16.40 -9.71 17.20
C ALA A 156 15.13 -10.58 17.26
N LEU A 157 14.18 -10.34 16.35
CA LEU A 157 12.96 -11.16 16.23
C LEU A 157 13.30 -12.61 15.83
N MET A 158 14.30 -12.82 14.97
CA MET A 158 14.77 -14.15 14.57
C MET A 158 15.38 -14.94 15.73
N GLU A 159 16.00 -14.25 16.69
CA GLU A 159 16.59 -14.86 17.89
C GLU A 159 15.58 -15.17 19.00
N GLU A 160 14.33 -14.69 18.90
CA GLU A 160 13.30 -14.95 19.91
C GLU A 160 13.07 -16.46 20.08
N PRO A 161 12.98 -16.98 21.32
CA PRO A 161 12.87 -18.42 21.57
C PRO A 161 11.71 -19.09 20.82
N PHE A 162 10.62 -18.34 20.62
CA PHE A 162 9.48 -18.82 19.83
C PHE A 162 9.84 -19.03 18.36
N ILE A 163 10.52 -18.06 17.72
CA ILE A 163 10.90 -18.17 16.31
C ILE A 163 11.96 -19.25 16.13
N ALA A 164 13.00 -19.24 16.98
CA ALA A 164 14.07 -20.23 16.94
C ALA A 164 13.55 -21.68 17.13
N SER A 165 12.53 -21.89 17.98
CA SER A 165 11.93 -23.22 18.19
C SER A 165 10.97 -23.65 17.07
N ASN A 166 10.54 -22.72 16.21
CA ASN A 166 9.65 -22.98 15.07
C ASN A 166 10.35 -22.80 13.71
N ASP A 167 11.69 -22.73 13.67
CA ASP A 167 12.49 -22.46 12.46
C ASP A 167 12.12 -23.38 11.29
N THR A 168 11.96 -24.69 11.52
CA THR A 168 11.54 -25.63 10.46
C THR A 168 10.16 -25.30 9.86
N LEU A 169 9.22 -24.82 10.68
CA LEU A 169 7.87 -24.46 10.23
C LEU A 169 7.84 -23.07 9.58
N LEU A 170 8.69 -22.17 10.04
CA LEU A 170 8.75 -20.77 9.59
C LEU A 170 9.75 -20.55 8.44
N GLY A 171 10.65 -21.49 8.17
CA GLY A 171 11.79 -21.29 7.27
C GLY A 171 11.42 -21.01 5.81
N GLU A 172 10.24 -21.42 5.34
CA GLU A 172 9.75 -21.02 4.00
C GLU A 172 9.00 -19.68 4.01
N PHE A 173 8.58 -19.21 5.19
CA PHE A 173 7.86 -17.96 5.41
C PHE A 173 8.79 -16.76 5.63
N ILE A 174 9.91 -16.98 6.32
CA ILE A 174 10.95 -15.99 6.67
C ILE A 174 11.96 -15.88 5.54
#